data_AF-A0A8J5NWL4-F1
#
_entry.id   AF-A0A8J5NWL4-F1
#
_cell.length_a   1.000
_cell.length_b   1.000
_cell.length_c   1.000
_cell.angle_alpha   90.00
_cell.angle_beta   90.00
_cell.angle_gamma   90.00
#
_symmetry.space_group_name_H-M   'P 1'
#
loop_
_entity.id
_entity.type
_entity.pdbx_description
1 polymer ?
#
loop_
_entity_poly.entity_id
_entity_poly.type
_entity_poly.pdbx_seq_one_letter_code
_entity_poly.pdbx_strand_id
1 'polypeptide(L)'
;MDSILRRPNGGYTQEDQQKTTPSAEEPTETHYGDETCMEKAEKEHGDLTVEFKDVISSITNREDLKNLKAIDEQGQSVELRYRVSSAHLKLVSPVFKAMPSGPFVESFPNQDGRFEIRTSECNAEALLILLDIIHGRHRTVQKTMDLDLLREMAILVDYYKCDEIMEMFAENLIASAIKEDEIEGSDFETNTSRLDICWVFSQDNVFNSVVRTILKSTEGPIQTDLPLPATILMRESARARRAREEREAEEARIAEEQAEANRVAAEKKAEADHIAAEKAKANYIALKKKLEADLIAAKEKKAEVDCIAAEKLEAEQAEA
;
A
#
# COMPACT_ATOMS: atom_id res chain seq x y z
N MET A 1 -11.36 11.90 35.50
CA MET A 1 -10.65 12.69 34.48
C MET A 1 -11.65 13.04 33.42
N ASP A 2 -11.67 14.31 33.00
CA ASP A 2 -12.51 14.76 31.88
C ASP A 2 -11.58 14.91 30.67
N SER A 3 -11.78 14.12 29.61
CA SER A 3 -10.99 14.20 28.37
C SER A 3 -11.67 15.11 27.35
N ILE A 4 -10.98 16.13 26.81
CA ILE A 4 -11.50 17.14 25.85
C ILE A 4 -10.87 16.94 24.46
N LEU A 5 -11.68 16.96 23.39
CA LEU A 5 -11.26 16.79 21.98
C LEU A 5 -11.23 18.11 21.15
N ARG A 6 -10.18 18.37 20.34
CA ARG A 6 -10.04 19.58 19.45
C ARG A 6 -9.32 19.30 18.09
N ARG A 7 -9.55 20.12 17.03
CA ARG A 7 -8.76 20.29 15.74
C ARG A 7 -9.01 21.71 15.14
N PRO A 8 -8.20 22.29 14.21
CA PRO A 8 -6.75 22.19 13.95
C PRO A 8 -6.01 23.55 13.77
N ASN A 9 -4.67 23.55 13.89
CA ASN A 9 -3.76 24.30 13.01
C ASN A 9 -2.37 23.63 13.00
N GLY A 10 -1.84 23.38 11.81
CA GLY A 10 -0.72 22.47 11.56
C GLY A 10 0.68 23.03 11.83
N GLY A 11 1.61 22.10 12.03
CA GLY A 11 3.05 22.35 11.99
C GLY A 11 3.83 21.49 12.98
N TYR A 12 4.09 20.22 12.66
CA TYR A 12 5.20 19.50 13.26
C TYR A 12 6.48 19.94 12.56
N THR A 13 7.24 20.84 13.18
CA THR A 13 8.66 21.06 12.83
C THR A 13 9.52 20.19 13.73
N GLN A 14 10.29 19.33 13.08
CA GLN A 14 11.22 18.37 13.64
C GLN A 14 12.52 19.08 14.02
N GLU A 15 12.64 19.58 15.25
CA GLU A 15 13.92 20.06 15.80
C GLU A 15 13.81 20.12 17.33
N ASP A 16 14.16 19.04 18.02
CA ASP A 16 14.78 19.06 19.36
C ASP A 16 14.99 17.63 19.90
N GLN A 17 15.95 16.93 19.30
CA GLN A 17 16.65 15.83 19.97
C GLN A 17 18.14 15.96 19.72
N GLN A 18 18.78 16.90 20.41
CA GLN A 18 20.22 16.87 20.67
C GLN A 18 20.60 17.82 21.80
N LYS A 19 20.55 17.36 23.05
CA LYS A 19 21.59 17.70 24.05
C LYS A 19 21.53 16.83 25.32
N THR A 20 22.48 15.88 25.36
CA THR A 20 23.42 15.56 26.44
C THR A 20 22.93 15.44 27.90
N THR A 21 23.24 14.27 28.48
CA THR A 21 23.45 14.02 29.91
C THR A 21 24.44 15.01 30.55
N PRO A 22 24.36 15.26 31.88
CA PRO A 22 25.27 14.54 32.78
C PRO A 22 24.73 14.21 34.20
N SER A 23 25.29 13.12 34.72
CA SER A 23 25.78 12.81 36.08
C SER A 23 25.00 13.18 37.36
N ALA A 24 25.00 12.20 38.25
CA ALA A 24 24.42 12.15 39.59
C ALA A 24 24.99 13.14 40.61
N GLU A 25 24.13 13.62 41.52
CA GLU A 25 24.40 13.85 42.95
C GLU A 25 23.06 13.99 43.71
N GLU A 26 22.98 13.39 44.90
CA GLU A 26 21.83 13.36 45.82
C GLU A 26 21.94 14.51 46.88
N PRO A 27 20.92 14.75 47.73
CA PRO A 27 20.24 16.05 47.83
C PRO A 27 20.69 16.91 49.02
N THR A 28 20.46 18.22 48.93
CA THR A 28 20.43 19.10 50.11
C THR A 28 19.17 19.96 50.11
N GLU A 29 18.44 19.88 51.22
CA GLU A 29 17.33 20.75 51.58
C GLU A 29 17.75 22.23 51.57
N THR A 30 16.96 23.08 50.91
CA THR A 30 16.74 24.45 51.38
C THR A 30 15.30 24.87 51.10
N HIS A 31 14.59 25.12 52.18
CA HIS A 31 13.34 25.86 52.26
C HIS A 31 13.58 27.32 51.82
N TYR A 32 12.84 27.82 50.84
CA TYR A 32 12.45 29.23 50.72
C TYR A 32 11.21 29.33 49.84
N GLY A 33 10.13 29.90 50.38
CA GLY A 33 8.97 30.32 49.60
C GLY A 33 9.30 31.56 48.79
N ASP A 34 8.73 31.66 47.60
CA ASP A 34 8.50 32.93 46.94
C ASP A 34 7.31 32.81 45.97
N GLU A 35 6.35 33.73 46.13
CA GLU A 35 5.05 33.79 45.47
C GLU A 35 5.15 34.32 44.02
N THR A 36 6.16 33.92 43.26
CA THR A 36 6.46 34.56 41.95
C THR A 36 6.37 33.65 40.73
N CYS A 37 5.80 32.45 40.86
CA CYS A 37 5.52 31.57 39.71
C CYS A 37 4.19 31.87 38.99
N MET A 38 3.25 32.56 39.64
CA MET A 38 1.94 32.87 39.05
C MET A 38 2.03 33.90 37.90
N GLU A 39 2.96 34.86 37.96
CA GLU A 39 3.04 35.94 36.96
C GLU A 39 3.89 35.61 35.72
N LYS A 40 4.66 34.51 35.72
CA LYS A 40 5.50 34.13 34.57
C LYS A 40 4.82 33.16 33.61
N ALA A 41 3.75 32.48 34.01
CA ALA A 41 2.99 31.61 33.12
C ALA A 41 2.02 32.37 32.20
N GLU A 42 1.66 33.62 32.54
CA GLU A 42 0.66 34.41 31.78
C GLU A 42 1.24 35.22 30.61
N LYS A 43 2.57 35.26 30.42
CA LYS A 43 3.20 36.18 29.45
C LYS A 43 3.75 35.56 28.16
N GLU A 44 3.72 34.24 27.99
CA GLU A 44 4.24 33.60 26.75
C GLU A 44 3.21 32.81 25.93
N HIS A 45 1.94 32.76 26.33
CA HIS A 45 0.89 32.27 25.44
C HIS A 45 -0.10 33.37 25.16
N GLY A 46 0.03 33.93 23.95
CA GLY A 46 -0.93 34.86 23.38
C GLY A 46 -2.35 34.31 23.54
N ASP A 47 -3.16 35.12 24.20
CA ASP A 47 -4.59 34.99 24.38
C ASP A 47 -5.30 34.76 23.04
N LEU A 48 -5.60 33.50 22.78
CA LEU A 48 -6.77 33.09 22.01
C LEU A 48 -7.48 32.05 22.87
N THR A 49 -8.29 32.50 23.84
CA THR A 49 -9.31 31.63 24.43
C THR A 49 -10.33 31.29 23.34
N VAL A 50 -10.01 30.29 22.52
CA VAL A 50 -10.98 29.68 21.61
C VAL A 50 -12.05 29.08 22.51
N GLU A 51 -13.28 29.60 22.44
CA GLU A 51 -14.43 29.02 23.15
C GLU A 51 -14.83 27.71 22.46
N PHE A 52 -14.96 26.65 23.25
CA PHE A 52 -15.40 25.33 22.77
C PHE A 52 -16.79 25.05 23.28
N LYS A 53 -17.60 24.45 22.42
CA LYS A 53 -18.96 24.03 22.74
C LYS A 53 -18.96 22.54 23.07
N ASP A 54 -19.29 22.21 24.32
CA ASP A 54 -19.51 20.83 24.72
C ASP A 54 -20.79 20.29 24.04
N VAL A 55 -20.61 19.27 23.21
CA VAL A 55 -21.69 18.68 22.42
C VAL A 55 -22.11 17.30 22.93
N ILE A 56 -21.59 16.84 24.08
CA ILE A 56 -21.86 15.49 24.60
C ILE A 56 -23.37 15.23 24.79
N SER A 57 -24.15 16.27 25.16
CA SER A 57 -25.60 16.15 25.34
C SER A 57 -26.37 15.94 24.04
N SER A 58 -25.78 16.25 22.89
CA SER A 58 -26.37 15.99 21.57
C SER A 58 -26.05 14.60 21.01
N ILE A 59 -25.09 13.88 21.63
CA ILE A 59 -24.72 12.53 21.21
C ILE A 59 -25.66 11.52 21.87
N THR A 60 -26.43 10.81 21.06
CA THR A 60 -27.37 9.77 21.50
C THR A 60 -26.93 8.37 21.09
N ASN A 61 -26.16 8.27 20.00
CA ASN A 61 -25.73 7.01 19.41
C ASN A 61 -24.34 7.17 18.75
N ARG A 62 -23.78 6.06 18.22
CA ARG A 62 -22.46 6.08 17.57
C ARG A 62 -22.44 6.76 16.21
N GLU A 63 -23.55 6.72 15.49
CA GLU A 63 -23.68 7.42 14.21
C GLU A 63 -23.55 8.94 14.39
N ASP A 64 -24.03 9.48 15.51
CA ASP A 64 -23.84 10.89 15.87
C ASP A 64 -22.35 11.23 16.05
N LEU A 65 -21.54 10.31 16.58
CA LEU A 65 -20.09 10.48 16.73
C LEU A 65 -19.37 10.45 15.37
N LYS A 66 -19.79 9.55 14.47
CA LYS A 66 -19.23 9.45 13.10
C LYS A 66 -19.46 10.72 12.30
N ASN A 67 -20.63 11.33 12.48
CA ASN A 67 -21.03 12.54 11.76
C ASN A 67 -20.60 13.83 12.46
N LEU A 68 -19.84 13.74 13.55
CA LEU A 68 -19.42 14.90 14.31
C LEU A 68 -18.39 15.72 13.54
N LYS A 69 -18.69 17.00 13.32
CA LYS A 69 -17.78 17.95 12.67
C LYS A 69 -16.97 18.69 13.72
N ALA A 70 -15.68 18.91 13.47
CA ALA A 70 -14.79 19.66 14.36
C ALA A 70 -15.27 21.10 14.61
N ILE A 71 -16.03 21.65 13.67
CA ILE A 71 -16.63 22.98 13.73
C ILE A 71 -18.13 22.83 13.51
N ASP A 72 -18.94 23.42 14.38
CA ASP A 72 -20.39 23.41 14.25
C ASP A 72 -20.88 24.33 13.12
N GLU A 73 -22.19 24.32 12.86
CA GLU A 73 -22.82 25.14 11.83
C GLU A 73 -22.64 26.66 12.06
N GLN A 74 -22.24 27.05 13.27
CA GLN A 74 -22.01 28.43 13.69
C GLN A 74 -20.52 28.82 13.63
N GLY A 75 -19.62 27.93 13.22
CA GLY A 75 -18.19 28.22 13.16
C GLY A 75 -17.45 28.02 14.49
N GLN A 76 -18.10 27.46 15.52
CA GLN A 76 -17.48 27.20 16.82
C GLN A 76 -16.83 25.83 16.86
N SER A 77 -15.67 25.75 17.53
CA SER A 77 -15.00 24.47 17.73
C SER A 77 -15.79 23.62 18.72
N VAL A 78 -16.05 22.36 18.37
CA VAL A 78 -16.77 21.43 19.26
C VAL A 78 -15.80 20.68 20.16
N GLU A 79 -16.26 20.31 21.34
CA GLU A 79 -15.54 19.39 22.22
C GLU A 79 -16.46 18.30 22.77
N LEU A 80 -15.88 17.12 22.97
CA LEU A 80 -16.51 16.03 23.71
C LEU A 80 -15.81 15.88 25.05
N ARG A 81 -16.59 15.79 26.13
CA ARG A 81 -16.08 15.55 27.49
C ARG A 81 -16.43 14.15 27.97
N TYR A 82 -15.42 13.34 28.20
CA TYR A 82 -15.58 12.00 28.77
C TYR A 82 -15.17 11.98 30.24
N ARG A 83 -16.11 11.65 31.13
CA ARG A 83 -15.78 11.39 32.54
C ARG A 83 -15.35 9.94 32.73
N VAL A 84 -14.08 9.76 33.07
CA VAL A 84 -13.46 8.44 33.20
C VAL A 84 -12.69 8.26 34.52
N SER A 85 -12.45 7.00 34.89
CA SER A 85 -11.70 6.61 36.07
C SER A 85 -10.20 6.71 35.79
N SER A 86 -9.51 7.58 36.54
CA SER A 86 -8.05 7.67 36.44
C SER A 86 -7.38 6.35 36.85
N ALA A 87 -7.97 5.58 37.76
CA ALA A 87 -7.42 4.29 38.17
C ALA A 87 -7.39 3.28 37.01
N HIS A 88 -8.46 3.20 36.21
CA HIS A 88 -8.49 2.30 35.05
C HIS A 88 -7.50 2.74 33.96
N LEU A 89 -7.42 4.04 33.66
CA LEU A 89 -6.46 4.55 32.68
C LEU A 89 -5.01 4.26 33.08
N LYS A 90 -4.64 4.52 34.35
CA LYS A 90 -3.28 4.29 34.86
C LYS A 90 -2.89 2.82 34.91
N LEU A 91 -3.87 1.93 35.07
CA LEU A 91 -3.65 0.49 35.13
C LEU A 91 -3.20 -0.07 33.78
N VAL A 92 -3.80 0.40 32.70
CA VAL A 92 -3.64 -0.18 31.36
C VAL A 92 -2.61 0.55 30.48
N SER A 93 -2.20 1.76 30.87
CA SER A 93 -1.36 2.62 30.02
C SER A 93 -0.27 3.31 30.84
N PRO A 94 1.01 3.15 30.48
CA PRO A 94 2.10 3.90 31.09
C PRO A 94 2.01 5.40 30.76
N VAL A 95 1.45 5.76 29.60
CA VAL A 95 1.24 7.16 29.19
C VAL A 95 0.24 7.85 30.11
N PHE A 96 -0.93 7.26 30.33
CA PHE A 96 -1.91 7.80 31.29
C PHE A 96 -1.40 7.77 32.74
N LYS A 97 -0.51 6.83 33.08
CA LYS A 97 0.16 6.79 34.38
C LYS A 97 1.11 7.97 34.60
N ALA A 98 1.82 8.39 33.55
CA ALA A 98 2.77 9.50 33.61
C ALA A 98 2.10 10.89 33.53
N MET A 99 0.98 11.02 32.79
CA MET A 99 0.30 12.30 32.56
C MET A 99 0.03 13.15 33.82
N PRO A 100 -0.48 12.63 34.94
CA PRO A 100 -0.76 13.43 36.14
C PRO A 100 0.47 13.61 37.05
N SER A 101 1.67 13.27 36.60
CA SER A 101 2.92 13.36 37.37
C SER A 101 3.99 14.19 36.65
N GLY A 102 3.62 14.89 35.57
CA GLY A 102 4.52 15.72 34.78
C GLY A 102 4.40 17.22 35.12
N PRO A 103 5.22 18.07 34.50
CA PRO A 103 5.15 19.52 34.67
C PRO A 103 4.02 20.18 33.84
N PHE A 104 3.03 19.41 33.38
CA PHE A 104 2.03 19.85 32.42
C PHE A 104 0.71 20.27 33.08
N VAL A 105 -0.11 21.02 32.35
CA VAL A 105 -1.42 21.48 32.84
C VAL A 105 -2.35 20.32 33.24
N GLU A 106 -2.20 19.16 32.61
CA GLU A 106 -2.94 17.93 32.92
C GLU A 106 -2.59 17.33 34.30
N SER A 107 -1.49 17.78 34.91
CA SER A 107 -1.07 17.37 36.26
C SER A 107 -1.69 18.22 37.37
N PHE A 108 -2.43 19.27 37.03
CA PHE A 108 -3.16 20.08 38.01
C PHE A 108 -4.65 19.78 37.93
N PRO A 109 -5.31 19.47 39.07
CA PRO A 109 -6.75 19.34 39.08
C PRO A 109 -7.42 20.68 38.82
N ASN A 110 -8.53 20.66 38.10
CA ASN A 110 -9.40 21.81 37.90
C ASN A 110 -10.11 22.22 39.22
N GLN A 111 -10.93 23.26 39.16
CA GLN A 111 -11.66 23.79 40.33
C GLN A 111 -12.53 22.75 41.04
N ASP A 112 -12.95 21.70 40.34
CA ASP A 112 -13.74 20.61 40.90
C ASP A 112 -12.88 19.44 41.43
N GLY A 113 -11.57 19.60 41.50
CA GLY A 113 -10.65 18.55 41.94
C GLY A 113 -10.41 17.45 40.89
N ARG A 114 -10.77 17.67 39.62
CA ARG A 114 -10.63 16.68 38.54
C ARG A 114 -9.45 17.02 37.64
N PHE A 115 -8.65 16.01 37.32
CA PHE A 115 -7.64 16.15 36.27
C PHE A 115 -8.32 16.19 34.90
N GLU A 116 -7.92 17.13 34.05
CA GLU A 116 -8.36 17.23 32.66
C GLU A 116 -7.23 16.77 31.75
N ILE A 117 -7.54 15.88 30.81
CA ILE A 117 -6.59 15.45 29.77
C ILE A 117 -7.10 15.99 28.45
N ARG A 118 -6.30 16.77 27.74
CA ARG A 118 -6.70 17.28 26.44
C ARG A 118 -6.04 16.43 25.37
N THR A 119 -6.84 15.82 24.52
CA THR A 119 -6.36 15.06 23.37
C THR A 119 -6.93 15.71 22.13
N SER A 120 -6.09 16.15 21.23
CA SER A 120 -6.50 16.62 19.92
C SER A 120 -6.26 15.53 18.89
N GLU A 121 -6.88 15.67 17.71
CA GLU A 121 -6.56 14.89 16.51
C GLU A 121 -6.98 13.41 16.48
N CYS A 122 -7.54 12.84 17.55
CA CYS A 122 -8.03 11.47 17.52
C CYS A 122 -9.50 11.34 17.05
N ASN A 123 -9.81 10.19 16.46
CA ASN A 123 -11.18 9.82 16.13
C ASN A 123 -12.02 9.60 17.42
N ALA A 124 -13.10 10.35 17.56
CA ALA A 124 -13.95 10.35 18.75
C ALA A 124 -14.62 9.00 19.03
N GLU A 125 -15.04 8.28 17.98
CA GLU A 125 -15.62 6.96 18.12
C GLU A 125 -14.57 5.94 18.56
N ALA A 126 -13.39 5.95 17.92
CA ALA A 126 -12.28 5.08 18.29
C ALA A 126 -11.86 5.28 19.76
N LEU A 127 -11.76 6.53 20.20
CA LEU A 127 -11.44 6.87 21.59
C LEU A 127 -12.52 6.38 22.55
N LEU A 128 -13.80 6.59 22.24
CA LEU A 128 -14.89 6.10 23.09
C LEU A 128 -14.85 4.57 23.21
N ILE A 129 -14.58 3.85 22.12
CA ILE A 129 -14.45 2.39 22.13
C ILE A 129 -13.28 1.97 23.02
N LEU A 130 -12.12 2.59 22.86
CA LEU A 130 -10.96 2.30 23.70
C LEU A 130 -11.28 2.56 25.19
N LEU A 131 -11.95 3.67 25.50
CA LEU A 131 -12.38 3.98 26.86
C LEU A 131 -13.39 2.96 27.38
N ASP A 132 -14.35 2.50 26.58
CA ASP A 132 -15.27 1.41 26.94
C ASP A 132 -14.52 0.13 27.29
N ILE A 133 -13.52 -0.25 26.48
CA ILE A 133 -12.68 -1.43 26.69
C ILE A 133 -11.90 -1.32 28.01
N ILE A 134 -11.21 -0.20 28.22
CA ILE A 134 -10.42 0.08 29.43
C ILE A 134 -11.30 0.04 30.69
N HIS A 135 -12.56 0.47 30.60
CA HIS A 135 -13.49 0.53 31.72
C HIS A 135 -14.32 -0.75 31.90
N GLY A 136 -14.05 -1.82 31.15
CA GLY A 136 -14.76 -3.09 31.27
C GLY A 136 -16.20 -3.07 30.70
N ARG A 137 -16.56 -2.06 29.90
CA ARG A 137 -17.87 -1.97 29.25
C ARG A 137 -17.91 -2.80 27.96
N HIS A 138 -17.39 -4.03 28.00
CA HIS A 138 -17.17 -4.84 26.80
C HIS A 138 -18.45 -5.22 26.04
N ARG A 139 -19.60 -5.23 26.73
CA ARG A 139 -20.90 -5.49 26.09
C ARG A 139 -21.30 -4.42 25.07
N THR A 140 -20.79 -3.19 25.19
CA THR A 140 -21.05 -2.09 24.23
C THR A 140 -20.03 -2.05 23.11
N VAL A 141 -18.96 -2.85 23.18
CA VAL A 141 -17.92 -2.93 22.17
C VAL A 141 -18.46 -3.74 20.99
N GLN A 142 -18.41 -3.15 19.80
CA GLN A 142 -18.83 -3.81 18.57
C GLN A 142 -17.89 -4.98 18.24
N LYS A 143 -18.47 -6.08 17.74
CA LYS A 143 -17.73 -7.28 17.35
C LYS A 143 -17.09 -7.17 15.97
N THR A 144 -17.58 -6.24 15.16
CA THR A 144 -17.16 -6.00 13.79
C THR A 144 -16.88 -4.51 13.63
N MET A 145 -15.89 -4.17 12.80
CA MET A 145 -15.44 -2.80 12.62
C MET A 145 -15.03 -2.56 11.17
N ASP A 146 -15.24 -1.34 10.68
CA ASP A 146 -14.66 -0.93 9.41
C ASP A 146 -13.13 -0.75 9.54
N LEU A 147 -12.43 -0.80 8.41
CA LEU A 147 -10.97 -0.77 8.40
C LEU A 147 -10.42 0.53 8.99
N ASP A 148 -11.04 1.66 8.65
CA ASP A 148 -10.59 2.99 9.06
C ASP A 148 -10.75 3.20 10.57
N LEU A 149 -11.87 2.77 11.16
CA LEU A 149 -12.08 2.85 12.60
C LEU A 149 -11.12 1.93 13.36
N LEU A 150 -10.82 0.74 12.84
CA LEU A 150 -9.84 -0.15 13.46
C LEU A 150 -8.42 0.43 13.37
N ARG A 151 -8.09 1.11 12.28
CA ARG A 151 -6.83 1.83 12.12
C ARG A 151 -6.70 2.99 13.11
N GLU A 152 -7.74 3.81 13.24
CA GLU A 152 -7.78 4.89 14.24
C GLU A 152 -7.63 4.35 15.67
N MET A 153 -8.25 3.19 15.95
CA MET A 153 -8.01 2.49 17.22
C MET A 153 -6.56 2.04 17.37
N ALA A 154 -5.94 1.46 16.34
CA ALA A 154 -4.54 1.04 16.37
C ALA A 154 -3.62 2.23 16.70
N ILE A 155 -3.86 3.40 16.09
CA ILE A 155 -3.13 4.64 16.39
C ILE A 155 -3.26 5.02 17.86
N LEU A 156 -4.47 5.01 18.41
CA LEU A 156 -4.69 5.33 19.83
C LEU A 156 -4.02 4.32 20.77
N VAL A 157 -4.07 3.04 20.42
CA VAL A 157 -3.49 1.96 21.21
C VAL A 157 -1.97 2.07 21.23
N ASP A 158 -1.34 2.34 20.09
CA ASP A 158 0.10 2.60 20.02
C ASP A 158 0.47 3.88 20.78
N TYR A 159 -0.31 4.96 20.62
CA TYR A 159 -0.05 6.24 21.26
C TYR A 159 -0.10 6.12 22.79
N TYR A 160 -1.15 5.52 23.34
CA TYR A 160 -1.32 5.33 24.78
C TYR A 160 -0.57 4.11 25.33
N LYS A 161 0.06 3.29 24.47
CA LYS A 161 0.79 2.06 24.85
C LYS A 161 -0.07 1.13 25.70
N CYS A 162 -1.25 0.78 25.18
CA CYS A 162 -2.23 -0.08 25.84
C CYS A 162 -2.68 -1.25 24.94
N ASP A 163 -1.76 -1.85 24.21
CA ASP A 163 -2.00 -3.01 23.34
C ASP A 163 -2.46 -4.26 24.11
N GLU A 164 -1.98 -4.47 25.33
CA GLU A 164 -2.34 -5.63 26.17
C GLU A 164 -3.86 -5.73 26.43
N ILE A 165 -4.54 -4.61 26.71
CA ILE A 165 -6.00 -4.63 26.95
C ILE A 165 -6.80 -4.90 25.66
N MET A 166 -6.19 -4.67 24.50
CA MET A 166 -6.79 -4.88 23.19
C MET A 166 -6.64 -6.29 22.67
N GLU A 167 -5.70 -7.08 23.19
CA GLU A 167 -5.36 -8.43 22.70
C GLU A 167 -6.61 -9.33 22.57
N MET A 168 -7.48 -9.31 23.59
CA MET A 168 -8.72 -10.10 23.63
C MET A 168 -9.76 -9.72 22.55
N PHE A 169 -9.63 -8.54 21.94
CA PHE A 169 -10.52 -8.03 20.90
C PHE A 169 -9.88 -8.08 19.51
N ALA A 170 -8.54 -8.03 19.45
CA ALA A 170 -7.78 -7.86 18.23
C ALA A 170 -8.13 -8.90 17.17
N GLU A 171 -8.14 -10.19 17.50
CA GLU A 171 -8.43 -11.27 16.54
C GLU A 171 -9.78 -11.08 15.83
N ASN A 172 -10.85 -10.84 16.59
CA ASN A 172 -12.20 -10.68 16.02
C ASN A 172 -12.33 -9.39 15.21
N LEU A 173 -11.75 -8.30 15.69
CA LEU A 173 -11.80 -7.02 14.98
C LEU A 173 -11.03 -7.10 13.67
N ILE A 174 -9.83 -7.67 13.69
CA ILE A 174 -8.98 -7.86 12.50
C ILE A 174 -9.65 -8.79 11.49
N ALA A 175 -10.18 -9.93 11.93
CA ALA A 175 -10.90 -10.85 11.05
C ALA A 175 -12.15 -10.22 10.41
N SER A 176 -12.77 -9.24 11.08
CA SER A 176 -13.92 -8.50 10.53
C SER A 176 -13.53 -7.39 9.54
N ALA A 177 -12.37 -6.77 9.74
CA ALA A 177 -11.95 -5.57 9.02
C ALA A 177 -10.98 -5.87 7.86
N ILE A 178 -10.20 -6.94 7.95
CA ILE A 178 -9.18 -7.32 6.96
C ILE A 178 -9.56 -8.66 6.35
N LYS A 179 -9.86 -8.61 5.05
CA LYS A 179 -10.05 -9.81 4.23
C LYS A 179 -8.79 -10.04 3.40
N GLU A 180 -8.12 -11.17 3.62
CA GLU A 180 -6.82 -11.46 3.00
C GLU A 180 -6.89 -11.54 1.47
N ASP A 181 -8.00 -12.00 0.92
CA ASP A 181 -8.25 -12.09 -0.53
C ASP A 181 -8.37 -10.71 -1.20
N GLU A 182 -8.70 -9.66 -0.45
CA GLU A 182 -8.81 -8.30 -0.98
C GLU A 182 -7.48 -7.53 -0.96
N ILE A 183 -6.42 -8.07 -0.33
CA ILE A 183 -5.13 -7.36 -0.16
C ILE A 183 -4.51 -6.98 -1.51
N GLU A 184 -4.36 -7.94 -2.42
CA GLU A 184 -3.66 -7.74 -3.71
C GLU A 184 -4.38 -6.77 -4.65
N GLY A 185 -5.71 -6.66 -4.53
CA GLY A 185 -6.54 -5.78 -5.35
C GLY A 185 -6.81 -4.39 -4.74
N SER A 186 -6.37 -4.14 -3.50
CA SER A 186 -6.62 -2.87 -2.81
C SER A 186 -5.59 -1.79 -3.16
N ASP A 187 -5.99 -0.53 -3.02
CA ASP A 187 -5.08 0.61 -3.19
C ASP A 187 -4.02 0.71 -2.07
N PHE A 188 -3.09 1.66 -2.25
CA PHE A 188 -1.99 1.89 -1.34
C PHE A 188 -2.46 2.36 0.05
N GLU A 189 -3.43 3.27 0.12
CA GLU A 189 -3.92 3.84 1.37
C GLU A 189 -4.59 2.77 2.24
N THR A 190 -5.47 1.96 1.65
CA THR A 190 -6.11 0.82 2.29
C THR A 190 -5.08 -0.17 2.83
N ASN A 191 -4.03 -0.46 2.06
CA ASN A 191 -2.96 -1.36 2.48
C ASN A 191 -2.09 -0.74 3.58
N THR A 192 -1.85 0.57 3.57
CA THR A 192 -1.17 1.27 4.67
C THR A 192 -1.98 1.18 5.97
N SER A 193 -3.30 1.36 5.92
CA SER A 193 -4.18 1.16 7.08
C SER A 193 -4.07 -0.25 7.66
N ARG A 194 -4.05 -1.28 6.80
CA ARG A 194 -3.83 -2.67 7.25
C ARG A 194 -2.46 -2.86 7.88
N LEU A 195 -1.44 -2.19 7.36
CA LEU A 195 -0.08 -2.27 7.86
C LEU A 195 0.04 -1.66 9.26
N ASP A 196 -0.58 -0.50 9.47
CA ASP A 196 -0.68 0.16 10.79
C ASP A 196 -1.35 -0.78 11.82
N ILE A 197 -2.48 -1.39 11.45
CA ILE A 197 -3.21 -2.35 12.30
C ILE A 197 -2.35 -3.57 12.63
N CYS A 198 -1.73 -4.18 11.61
CA CYS A 198 -0.93 -5.40 11.80
C CYS A 198 0.30 -5.15 12.66
N TRP A 199 0.90 -3.96 12.57
CA TRP A 199 2.02 -3.57 13.41
C TRP A 199 1.62 -3.51 14.89
N VAL A 200 0.54 -2.81 15.21
CA VAL A 200 0.10 -2.62 16.60
C VAL A 200 -0.36 -3.93 17.23
N PHE A 201 -1.06 -4.77 16.47
CA PHE A 201 -1.64 -6.02 16.98
C PHE A 201 -0.81 -7.27 16.63
N SER A 202 0.45 -7.11 16.22
CA SER A 202 1.41 -8.19 15.96
C SER A 202 0.90 -9.31 15.03
N GLN A 203 0.27 -8.93 13.90
CA GLN A 203 -0.27 -9.88 12.92
C GLN A 203 0.72 -10.16 11.78
N ASP A 204 1.74 -10.99 12.04
CA ASP A 204 2.85 -11.24 11.12
C ASP A 204 2.45 -11.74 9.72
N ASN A 205 1.48 -12.65 9.64
CA ASN A 205 1.08 -13.25 8.36
C ASN A 205 0.46 -12.20 7.42
N VAL A 206 -0.48 -11.42 7.96
CA VAL A 206 -1.17 -10.35 7.23
C VAL A 206 -0.18 -9.22 6.93
N PHE A 207 0.65 -8.83 7.90
CA PHE A 207 1.71 -7.83 7.73
C PHE A 207 2.60 -8.14 6.53
N ASN A 208 3.14 -9.36 6.47
CA ASN A 208 4.02 -9.78 5.38
C ASN A 208 3.30 -9.81 4.02
N SER A 209 2.02 -10.18 3.99
CA SER A 209 1.22 -10.16 2.77
C SER A 209 1.03 -8.74 2.25
N VAL A 210 0.64 -7.82 3.13
CA VAL A 210 0.42 -6.40 2.82
C VAL A 210 1.71 -5.73 2.35
N VAL A 211 2.83 -5.93 3.07
CA VAL A 211 4.15 -5.39 2.70
C VAL A 211 4.54 -5.86 1.30
N ARG A 212 4.41 -7.15 0.98
CA ARG A 212 4.72 -7.67 -0.36
C ARG A 212 3.85 -7.03 -1.43
N THR A 213 2.56 -6.81 -1.16
CA THR A 213 1.64 -6.19 -2.10
C THR A 213 1.98 -4.73 -2.35
N ILE A 214 2.22 -3.94 -1.30
CA ILE A 214 2.65 -2.54 -1.44
C ILE A 214 3.93 -2.47 -2.27
N LEU A 215 4.91 -3.30 -1.96
CA LEU A 215 6.20 -3.30 -2.63
C LEU A 215 6.16 -3.74 -4.11
N LYS A 216 5.13 -4.47 -4.55
CA LYS A 216 4.89 -4.75 -5.97
C LYS A 216 4.42 -3.48 -6.73
N SER A 217 3.71 -2.59 -6.04
CA SER A 217 2.98 -1.48 -6.65
C SER A 217 3.67 -0.11 -6.46
N THR A 218 4.65 0.00 -5.56
CA THR A 218 5.32 1.27 -5.24
C THR A 218 6.81 1.25 -5.60
N GLU A 219 7.31 2.35 -6.17
CA GLU A 219 8.74 2.55 -6.41
C GLU A 219 9.46 3.25 -5.24
N GLY A 220 8.69 3.79 -4.28
CA GLY A 220 9.18 4.59 -3.15
C GLY A 220 9.10 3.87 -1.79
N PRO A 221 9.63 4.50 -0.72
CA PRO A 221 9.51 3.99 0.65
C PRO A 221 8.04 3.97 1.11
N ILE A 222 7.69 2.97 1.92
CA ILE A 222 6.38 2.87 2.55
C ILE A 222 6.23 4.03 3.54
N GLN A 223 5.18 4.82 3.37
CA GLN A 223 4.79 5.89 4.29
C GLN A 223 3.63 5.39 5.16
N THR A 224 3.77 5.52 6.48
CA THR A 224 2.79 5.06 7.48
C THR A 224 2.63 6.13 8.56
N ASP A 225 1.46 6.16 9.20
CA ASP A 225 1.19 7.13 10.29
C ASP A 225 1.77 6.66 11.62
N LEU A 226 2.17 5.39 11.72
CA LEU A 226 2.88 4.84 12.87
C LEU A 226 4.41 4.92 12.68
N PRO A 227 5.17 5.13 13.78
CA PRO A 227 6.63 5.13 13.77
C PRO A 227 7.16 3.69 13.65
N LEU A 228 6.88 3.06 12.52
CA LEU A 228 7.45 1.77 12.16
C LEU A 228 8.97 1.94 12.08
N PRO A 229 9.77 1.02 12.65
CA PRO A 229 11.21 1.11 12.56
C PRO A 229 11.64 1.22 11.09
N ALA A 230 12.23 2.36 10.73
CA ALA A 230 12.68 2.65 9.37
C ALA A 230 13.59 1.54 8.83
N THR A 231 14.30 0.83 9.72
CA THR A 231 15.15 -0.31 9.39
C THR A 231 14.37 -1.49 8.80
N ILE A 232 13.14 -1.75 9.27
CA ILE A 232 12.29 -2.83 8.75
C ILE A 232 11.75 -2.43 7.37
N LEU A 233 11.19 -1.22 7.24
CA LEU A 233 10.67 -0.72 5.97
C LEU A 233 11.77 -0.59 4.90
N MET A 234 12.96 -0.11 5.27
CA MET A 234 14.10 0.02 4.36
C MET A 234 14.65 -1.33 3.93
N ARG A 235 14.71 -2.32 4.83
CA ARG A 235 15.15 -3.67 4.50
C ARG A 235 14.18 -4.35 3.53
N GLU A 236 12.88 -4.28 3.82
CA GLU A 236 11.88 -4.92 2.97
C GLU A 236 11.76 -4.21 1.61
N SER A 237 11.80 -2.88 1.57
CA SER A 237 11.85 -2.13 0.30
C SER A 237 13.10 -2.42 -0.53
N ALA A 238 14.28 -2.54 0.10
CA ALA A 238 15.51 -2.94 -0.60
C ALA A 238 15.44 -4.39 -1.15
N ARG A 239 14.82 -5.32 -0.40
CA ARG A 239 14.61 -6.70 -0.86
C ARG A 239 13.68 -6.76 -2.06
N ALA A 240 12.57 -6.04 -2.02
CA ALA A 240 11.64 -6.00 -3.14
C ALA A 240 12.24 -5.35 -4.39
N ARG A 241 13.01 -4.26 -4.24
CA ARG A 241 13.72 -3.65 -5.37
C ARG A 241 14.65 -4.65 -6.06
N ARG A 242 15.45 -5.39 -5.30
CA ARG A 242 16.34 -6.44 -5.85
C ARG A 242 15.55 -7.54 -6.56
N ALA A 243 14.47 -8.03 -5.95
CA ALA A 243 13.63 -9.06 -6.57
C ALA A 243 12.96 -8.56 -7.88
N ARG A 244 12.62 -7.27 -7.96
CA ARG A 244 12.09 -6.65 -9.18
C ARG A 244 13.18 -6.54 -10.24
N GLU A 245 14.35 -6.01 -9.90
CA GLU A 245 15.51 -5.92 -10.80
C GLU A 245 15.90 -7.31 -11.34
N GLU A 246 15.88 -8.35 -10.51
CA GLU A 246 16.12 -9.73 -10.92
C GLU A 246 15.05 -10.27 -11.89
N ARG A 247 13.77 -9.97 -11.65
CA ARG A 247 12.67 -10.37 -12.56
C ARG A 247 12.73 -9.63 -13.89
N GLU A 248 12.95 -8.32 -13.87
CA GLU A 248 13.09 -7.51 -15.09
C GLU A 248 14.30 -7.98 -15.90
N ALA A 249 15.42 -8.33 -15.25
CA ALA A 249 16.59 -8.91 -15.91
C ALA A 249 16.29 -10.29 -16.52
N GLU A 250 15.54 -11.15 -15.82
CA GLU A 250 15.16 -12.47 -16.33
C GLU A 250 14.17 -12.36 -17.49
N GLU A 251 13.17 -11.47 -17.40
CA GLU A 251 12.24 -11.19 -18.49
C GLU A 251 12.96 -10.62 -19.71
N ALA A 252 13.93 -9.73 -19.52
CA ALA A 252 14.78 -9.23 -20.60
C ALA A 252 15.62 -10.34 -21.24
N ARG A 253 16.19 -11.24 -20.44
CA ARG A 253 16.94 -12.42 -20.93
C ARG A 253 16.05 -13.34 -21.77
N ILE A 254 14.85 -13.64 -21.28
CA ILE A 254 13.85 -14.45 -22.00
C ILE A 254 13.43 -13.76 -23.30
N ALA A 255 13.21 -12.44 -23.29
CA ALA A 255 12.83 -11.68 -24.47
C ALA A 255 13.94 -11.66 -25.53
N GLU A 256 15.21 -11.52 -25.12
CA GLU A 256 16.36 -11.58 -26.03
C GLU A 256 16.53 -12.98 -26.64
N GLU A 257 16.44 -14.03 -25.82
CA GLU A 257 16.48 -15.42 -26.29
C GLU A 257 15.36 -15.70 -27.30
N GLN A 258 14.15 -15.22 -27.01
CA GLN A 258 13.01 -15.36 -27.91
C GLN A 258 13.20 -14.55 -29.21
N ALA A 259 13.78 -13.36 -29.15
CA ALA A 259 14.08 -12.54 -30.32
C ALA A 259 15.13 -13.22 -31.22
N GLU A 260 16.16 -13.82 -30.64
CA GLU A 260 17.16 -14.59 -31.38
C GLU A 260 16.56 -15.84 -32.02
N ALA A 261 15.74 -16.61 -31.29
CA ALA A 261 15.04 -17.77 -31.82
C ALA A 261 14.15 -17.39 -33.02
N ASN A 262 13.45 -16.27 -32.94
CA ASN A 262 12.63 -15.74 -34.02
C ASN A 262 13.46 -15.32 -35.24
N ARG A 263 14.63 -14.69 -35.04
CA ARG A 263 15.56 -14.32 -36.11
C ARG A 263 16.07 -15.57 -36.85
N VAL A 264 16.54 -16.58 -36.11
CA VAL A 264 17.02 -17.85 -36.69
C VAL A 264 15.90 -18.57 -37.44
N ALA A 265 14.67 -18.56 -36.92
CA ALA A 265 13.53 -19.14 -37.61
C ALA A 265 13.20 -18.39 -38.92
N ALA A 266 13.29 -17.06 -38.93
CA ALA A 266 13.08 -16.25 -40.13
C ALA A 266 14.15 -16.52 -41.21
N GLU A 267 15.42 -16.64 -40.82
CA GLU A 267 16.51 -16.98 -41.74
C GLU A 267 16.33 -18.37 -42.36
N LYS A 268 16.05 -19.39 -41.54
CA LYS A 268 15.78 -20.77 -42.04
C LYS A 268 14.59 -20.81 -42.99
N LYS A 269 13.55 -20.02 -42.71
CA LYS A 269 12.38 -19.91 -43.60
C LYS A 269 12.76 -19.27 -44.93
N ALA A 270 13.52 -18.17 -44.92
CA ALA A 270 13.99 -17.51 -46.13
C ALA A 270 14.88 -18.42 -46.99
N GLU A 271 15.74 -19.23 -46.36
CA GLU A 271 16.57 -20.22 -47.05
C GLU A 271 15.72 -21.33 -47.68
N ALA A 272 14.73 -21.86 -46.95
CA ALA A 272 13.80 -22.86 -47.49
C ALA A 272 13.00 -22.32 -48.69
N ASP A 273 12.54 -21.07 -48.62
CA ASP A 273 11.83 -20.38 -49.71
C ASP A 273 12.75 -20.18 -50.93
N HIS A 274 14.02 -19.82 -50.72
CA HIS A 274 15.01 -19.73 -51.80
C HIS A 274 15.25 -21.09 -52.48
N ILE A 275 15.46 -22.16 -51.71
CA ILE A 275 15.64 -23.52 -52.23
C ILE A 275 14.41 -23.96 -53.02
N ALA A 276 13.20 -23.70 -52.51
CA ALA A 276 11.96 -24.02 -53.21
C ALA A 276 11.84 -23.28 -54.54
N ALA A 277 12.19 -21.99 -54.57
CA ALA A 277 12.19 -21.18 -55.79
C ALA A 277 13.22 -21.67 -56.82
N GLU A 278 14.41 -22.08 -56.37
CA GLU A 278 15.44 -22.61 -57.28
C GLU A 278 15.02 -23.95 -57.89
N LYS A 279 14.45 -24.85 -57.08
CA LYS A 279 13.90 -26.13 -57.55
C LYS A 279 12.75 -25.94 -58.53
N ALA A 280 11.88 -24.95 -58.30
CA ALA A 280 10.82 -24.59 -59.24
C ALA A 280 11.38 -24.09 -60.59
N LYS A 281 12.42 -23.24 -60.57
CA LYS A 281 13.12 -22.81 -61.79
C LYS A 281 13.75 -23.98 -62.55
N ALA A 282 14.42 -24.89 -61.85
CA ALA A 282 15.03 -26.08 -62.46
C ALA A 282 13.97 -26.97 -63.14
N ASN A 283 12.84 -27.21 -62.47
CA ASN A 283 11.72 -27.94 -63.04
C ASN A 283 11.16 -27.26 -64.31
N TYR A 284 10.97 -25.94 -64.28
CA TYR A 284 10.50 -25.19 -65.44
C TYR A 284 11.44 -25.35 -66.65
N ILE A 285 12.76 -25.22 -66.42
CA ILE A 285 13.78 -25.40 -67.46
C ILE A 285 13.75 -26.82 -68.02
N ALA A 286 13.64 -27.84 -67.17
CA ALA A 286 13.55 -29.24 -67.60
C ALA A 286 12.31 -29.49 -68.47
N LEU A 287 11.15 -28.94 -68.06
CA LEU A 287 9.90 -29.04 -68.81
C LEU A 287 10.01 -28.37 -70.19
N LYS A 288 10.61 -27.18 -70.25
CA LYS A 288 10.83 -26.45 -71.50
C LYS A 288 11.74 -27.23 -72.46
N LYS A 289 12.87 -27.77 -71.97
CA LYS A 289 13.77 -28.60 -72.78
C LYS A 289 13.07 -29.86 -73.31
N LYS A 290 12.26 -30.51 -72.48
CA LYS A 290 11.48 -31.68 -72.90
C LYS A 290 10.49 -31.34 -74.01
N LEU A 291 9.76 -30.23 -73.86
CA LEU A 291 8.82 -29.75 -74.88
C LEU A 291 9.53 -29.42 -76.21
N GLU A 292 10.69 -28.78 -76.16
CA GLU A 292 11.50 -28.50 -77.35
C GLU A 292 11.97 -29.79 -78.03
N ALA A 293 12.43 -30.78 -77.27
CA ALA A 293 12.82 -32.09 -77.82
C ALA A 293 11.64 -32.84 -78.45
N ASP A 294 10.48 -32.85 -77.77
CA ASP A 294 9.25 -33.47 -78.29
C ASP A 294 8.80 -32.79 -79.61
N LEU A 295 8.93 -31.46 -79.71
CA LEU A 295 8.63 -30.70 -80.92
C LEU A 295 9.58 -31.06 -82.08
N ILE A 296 10.88 -31.20 -81.81
CA ILE A 296 11.88 -31.62 -82.80
C ILE A 296 11.54 -33.02 -83.32
N ALA A 297 11.30 -33.98 -82.42
CA ALA A 297 10.95 -35.35 -82.79
C ALA A 297 9.65 -35.42 -83.62
N ALA A 298 8.66 -34.58 -83.29
CA ALA A 298 7.43 -34.48 -84.08
C ALA A 298 7.66 -33.92 -85.49
N LYS A 299 8.55 -32.93 -85.65
CA LYS A 299 8.92 -32.39 -86.96
C LYS A 299 9.69 -33.40 -87.81
N GLU A 300 10.61 -34.15 -87.21
CA GLU A 300 11.35 -35.22 -87.89
C GLU A 300 10.41 -36.33 -88.39
N LYS A 301 9.51 -36.83 -87.52
CA LYS A 301 8.48 -37.78 -87.93
C LYS A 301 7.61 -37.27 -89.07
N LYS A 302 7.23 -35.99 -89.03
CA LYS A 302 6.44 -35.39 -90.10
C LYS A 302 7.23 -35.34 -91.42
N ALA A 303 8.50 -34.95 -91.39
CA ALA A 303 9.35 -34.93 -92.57
C ALA A 303 9.55 -36.33 -93.18
N GLU A 304 9.68 -37.36 -92.34
CA GLU A 304 9.78 -38.76 -92.78
C GLU A 304 8.49 -39.23 -93.48
N VAL A 305 7.32 -38.91 -92.90
CA VAL A 305 6.01 -39.20 -93.53
C VAL A 305 5.84 -38.45 -94.85
N ASP A 306 6.22 -37.17 -94.90
CA ASP A 306 6.13 -36.34 -96.12
C ASP A 306 7.08 -36.87 -97.22
N CYS A 307 8.26 -37.40 -96.87
CA CYS A 307 9.22 -37.99 -97.81
C CYS A 307 8.70 -39.33 -98.39
N ILE A 308 8.12 -40.19 -97.54
CA ILE A 308 7.46 -41.44 -97.98
C ILE A 308 6.27 -41.12 -98.90
N ALA A 309 5.49 -40.07 -98.58
CA ALA A 309 4.37 -39.64 -99.43
C ALA A 309 4.86 -39.12 -100.79
N ALA A 310 6.00 -38.42 -100.84
CA ALA A 310 6.60 -37.94 -102.08
C ALA A 310 7.14 -39.09 -102.95
N GLU A 311 7.86 -40.07 -102.39
CA GLU A 311 8.32 -41.26 -103.13
C GLU A 311 7.14 -42.06 -103.69
N LYS A 312 6.04 -42.17 -102.94
CA LYS A 312 4.83 -42.85 -103.40
C LYS A 312 4.15 -42.11 -104.56
N LEU A 313 4.17 -40.78 -104.55
CA LEU A 313 3.66 -39.93 -105.63
C LEU A 313 4.54 -40.02 -106.89
N GLU A 314 5.87 -40.07 -106.74
CA GLU A 314 6.80 -40.27 -107.86
C GLU A 314 6.66 -41.67 -108.47
N ALA A 315 6.45 -42.70 -107.66
CA ALA A 315 6.15 -44.06 -108.14
C ALA A 315 4.83 -44.13 -108.93
N GLU A 316 3.79 -43.41 -108.49
CA GLU A 316 2.51 -43.28 -109.22
C GLU A 316 2.64 -42.48 -110.53
N GLN A 317 3.55 -41.51 -110.61
CA GLN A 317 3.80 -40.72 -111.84
C GLN A 317 4.70 -41.43 -112.85
N ALA A 318 5.50 -42.41 -112.43
CA ALA A 318 6.32 -43.25 -113.32
C ALA A 318 5.53 -44.40 -113.98
N GLU A 319 4.32 -44.72 -113.50
CA GLU A 319 3.41 -45.74 -114.05
C GLU A 319 2.31 -45.18 -114.98
N ALA A 320 2.30 -43.87 -115.26
CA ALA A 320 1.34 -43.19 -116.15
C ALA A 320 1.98 -42.80 -117.50
#